data_AF-A0AAD6S6R3-F1
#
_entry.id   AF-A0AAD6S6R3-F1
#
_cell.length_a   1.000
_cell.length_b   1.000
_cell.length_c   1.000
_cell.angle_alpha   90.00
_cell.angle_beta   90.00
_cell.angle_gamma   90.00
#
_symmetry.space_group_name_H-M   'P 1'
#
loop_
_entity.id
_entity.type
_entity.pdbx_description
1 polymer ?
#
loop_
_entity_poly.entity_id
_entity_poly.type
_entity_poly.pdbx_seq_one_letter_code
_entity_poly.pdbx_strand_id
1 'polypeptide(L)'
;MTRSGGGAEREGTPTPQPRTTRSGGGGRGGKGKGKGRESQNALIDGVAKWAVDGRKTLLEGSGGAAWENMVETWWKHEKLASFEGPAKGLLPSRRPAQVTTWIGQGREGEPNPPIVDAYAFASTWWSWWCAINPEWQKRVGFRMERSGEGDWGSTGATGPNGFLNVMICLRWWRDALRDDLRGWDEAVADVDWALKGITSKD
;
A
#
# COMPACT_ATOMS: atom_id res chain seq x y z
N MET A 1 -72.68 6.93 35.55
CA MET A 1 -72.61 8.40 35.41
C MET A 1 -71.37 8.73 34.54
N THR A 2 -71.58 9.02 33.25
CA THR A 2 -71.40 10.35 32.58
C THR A 2 -69.92 10.72 32.38
N ARG A 3 -69.28 10.49 31.22
CA ARG A 3 -69.32 11.18 29.89
C ARG A 3 -68.95 12.68 29.88
N SER A 4 -68.21 13.02 28.81
CA SER A 4 -67.96 14.33 28.17
C SER A 4 -66.75 15.11 28.72
N GLY A 5 -65.91 15.76 27.92
CA GLY A 5 -65.79 16.00 26.47
C GLY A 5 -64.32 16.38 26.18
N GLY A 6 -63.84 16.78 25.02
CA GLY A 6 -64.41 17.15 23.73
C GLY A 6 -63.21 17.57 22.84
N GLY A 7 -63.49 18.16 21.68
CA GLY A 7 -62.49 18.88 20.90
C GLY A 7 -62.09 18.17 19.61
N ALA A 8 -62.84 18.48 18.55
CA ALA A 8 -62.36 18.36 17.19
C ALA A 8 -61.51 19.59 16.88
N GLU A 9 -60.38 19.42 16.20
CA GLU A 9 -59.83 20.47 15.33
C GLU A 9 -58.97 19.85 14.23
N ARG A 10 -59.21 20.32 13.02
CA ARG A 10 -58.60 19.93 11.76
C ARG A 10 -57.54 20.96 11.43
N GLU A 11 -56.30 20.57 11.15
CA GLU A 11 -55.35 21.29 10.28
C GLU A 11 -54.40 20.21 9.71
N GLY A 12 -54.37 19.91 8.42
CA GLY A 12 -54.03 20.83 7.33
C GLY A 12 -52.55 20.65 7.00
N THR A 13 -52.14 19.50 6.44
CA THR A 13 -50.76 19.25 5.99
C THR A 13 -50.52 19.90 4.62
N PRO A 14 -49.56 20.84 4.48
CA PRO A 14 -49.12 21.32 3.17
C PRO A 14 -47.81 20.64 2.75
N THR A 15 -47.85 20.03 1.57
CA THR A 15 -46.71 19.55 0.78
C THR A 15 -45.70 20.68 0.51
N PRO A 16 -44.38 20.46 0.69
CA PRO A 16 -43.37 21.45 0.29
C PRO A 16 -43.04 21.37 -1.21
N GLN A 17 -43.15 22.51 -1.89
CA GLN A 17 -42.65 22.77 -3.24
C GLN A 17 -41.19 23.30 -3.22
N PRO A 18 -40.39 23.12 -4.30
CA PRO A 18 -38.97 23.48 -4.34
C PRO A 18 -38.70 24.82 -5.05
N ARG A 19 -37.77 25.63 -4.49
CA ARG A 19 -36.93 26.70 -5.14
C ARG A 19 -36.28 27.53 -4.01
N THR A 20 -35.07 28.09 -4.07
CA THR A 20 -34.26 28.65 -5.15
C THR A 20 -32.76 28.60 -4.79
N THR A 21 -31.94 28.69 -5.82
CA THR A 21 -30.51 28.95 -5.84
C THR A 21 -30.11 30.25 -5.11
N ARG A 22 -28.99 30.22 -4.37
CA ARG A 22 -28.22 31.43 -4.03
C ARG A 22 -26.73 31.19 -4.24
N SER A 23 -26.18 31.97 -5.16
CA SER A 23 -24.77 32.20 -5.42
C SER A 23 -24.09 32.88 -4.22
N GLY A 24 -22.84 32.52 -3.96
CA GLY A 24 -21.99 33.12 -2.94
C GLY A 24 -20.62 32.47 -2.96
N GLY A 25 -19.75 32.97 -3.83
CA GLY A 25 -18.38 32.51 -3.99
C GLY A 25 -17.51 32.77 -2.76
N GLY A 26 -16.62 31.82 -2.50
CA GLY A 26 -15.52 31.94 -1.55
C GLY A 26 -14.36 31.11 -2.07
N GLY A 27 -13.58 31.70 -2.98
CA GLY A 27 -12.35 31.09 -3.48
C GLY A 27 -11.24 31.11 -2.42
N ARG A 28 -10.68 29.93 -2.16
CA ARG A 28 -9.28 29.66 -1.77
C ARG A 28 -8.98 28.30 -2.41
N GLY A 29 -8.15 28.17 -3.45
CA GLY A 29 -6.83 28.75 -3.61
C GLY A 29 -5.82 27.82 -2.94
N GLY A 30 -5.26 26.87 -3.69
CA GLY A 30 -4.23 25.95 -3.18
C GLY A 30 -4.02 24.70 -4.04
N LYS A 31 -3.50 24.88 -5.26
CA LYS A 31 -2.99 23.80 -6.12
C LYS A 31 -1.87 23.04 -5.40
N GLY A 32 -2.05 21.73 -5.26
CA GLY A 32 -1.02 20.76 -4.87
C GLY A 32 -1.20 19.44 -5.61
N LYS A 33 -1.58 19.47 -6.89
CA LYS A 33 -1.71 18.29 -7.76
C LYS A 33 -0.81 18.52 -8.97
N GLY A 34 0.40 17.98 -8.96
CA GLY A 34 1.32 18.12 -10.09
C GLY A 34 2.65 17.42 -9.85
N LYS A 35 3.39 17.83 -8.82
CA LYS A 35 4.77 17.37 -8.60
C LYS A 35 4.93 15.86 -8.42
N GLY A 36 4.12 15.24 -7.56
CA GLY A 36 4.29 13.81 -7.23
C GLY A 36 3.96 12.81 -8.35
N ARG A 37 3.23 13.23 -9.40
CA ARG A 37 2.91 12.37 -10.55
C ARG A 37 3.89 12.58 -11.70
N GLU A 38 4.43 13.78 -11.82
CA GLU A 38 5.48 14.14 -12.78
C GLU A 38 6.82 13.48 -12.40
N SER A 39 7.15 13.41 -11.10
CA SER A 39 8.33 12.67 -10.61
C SER A 39 8.24 11.15 -10.84
N GLN A 40 7.03 10.58 -10.82
CA GLN A 40 6.79 9.15 -11.08
C GLN A 40 6.96 8.77 -12.55
N ASN A 41 6.74 9.71 -13.48
CA ASN A 41 6.87 9.48 -14.91
C ASN A 41 8.26 9.86 -15.46
N ALA A 42 9.13 10.42 -14.62
CA ALA A 42 10.50 10.73 -15.02
C ALA A 42 11.27 9.45 -15.36
N LEU A 43 12.18 9.54 -16.33
CA LEU A 43 13.06 8.44 -16.74
C LEU A 43 14.52 8.78 -16.42
N ILE A 44 15.29 7.76 -16.05
CA ILE A 44 16.76 7.77 -15.96
C ILE A 44 17.25 6.68 -16.91
N ASP A 45 17.98 7.06 -17.95
CA ASP A 45 18.50 6.15 -18.99
C ASP A 45 17.43 5.20 -19.57
N GLY A 46 16.21 5.71 -19.76
CA GLY A 46 15.08 4.94 -20.29
C GLY A 46 14.35 4.06 -19.25
N VAL A 47 14.79 4.04 -17.99
CA VAL A 47 14.14 3.32 -16.89
C VAL A 47 13.36 4.30 -16.02
N ALA A 48 12.20 3.89 -15.51
CA ALA A 48 11.40 4.74 -14.64
C ALA A 48 12.18 5.15 -13.37
N LYS A 49 12.25 6.46 -13.10
CA LYS A 49 13.05 7.05 -12.02
C LYS A 49 12.73 6.45 -10.66
N TRP A 50 11.44 6.21 -10.39
CA TRP A 50 10.98 5.61 -9.14
C TRP A 50 11.59 4.21 -8.89
N ALA A 51 11.83 3.43 -9.96
CA ALA A 51 12.41 2.11 -9.85
C ALA A 51 13.91 2.20 -9.56
N VAL A 52 14.62 3.11 -10.24
CA VAL A 52 16.05 3.38 -10.03
C VAL A 52 16.30 3.85 -8.59
N ASP A 53 15.57 4.87 -8.16
CA ASP A 53 15.68 5.41 -6.79
C ASP A 53 15.28 4.35 -5.74
N GLY A 54 14.22 3.60 -6.01
CA GLY A 54 13.76 2.51 -5.16
C GLY A 54 14.82 1.43 -4.99
N ARG A 55 15.42 0.95 -6.09
CA ARG A 55 16.50 -0.05 -6.05
C ARG A 55 17.71 0.48 -5.29
N LYS A 56 18.11 1.73 -5.54
CA LYS A 56 19.21 2.37 -4.82
C LYS A 56 18.93 2.37 -3.31
N THR A 57 17.75 2.84 -2.91
CA THR A 57 17.33 2.89 -1.49
C THR A 57 17.33 1.51 -0.85
N LEU A 58 16.83 0.49 -1.55
CA LEU A 58 16.77 -0.88 -1.04
C LEU A 58 18.15 -1.53 -0.89
N LEU A 59 19.13 -1.16 -1.72
CA LEU A 59 20.51 -1.67 -1.66
C LEU A 59 21.43 -0.84 -0.76
N GLU A 60 20.99 0.34 -0.32
CA GLU A 60 21.70 1.13 0.69
C GLU A 60 21.51 0.50 2.08
N GLY A 61 22.53 -0.24 2.54
CA GLY A 61 22.59 -0.80 3.90
C GLY A 61 23.02 -2.27 3.94
N SER A 62 22.90 -2.92 5.10
CA SER A 62 23.28 -4.33 5.31
C SER A 62 22.05 -5.24 5.40
N GLY A 63 21.46 -5.58 4.25
CA GLY A 63 20.36 -6.56 4.15
C GLY A 63 20.84 -8.02 3.96
N GLY A 64 22.09 -8.22 3.57
CA GLY A 64 22.65 -9.55 3.30
C GLY A 64 22.17 -10.15 1.98
N ALA A 65 22.75 -11.29 1.62
CA ALA A 65 22.57 -11.88 0.29
C ALA A 65 21.12 -12.27 -0.05
N ALA A 66 20.34 -12.75 0.93
CA ALA A 66 18.94 -13.11 0.69
C ALA A 66 18.09 -11.89 0.29
N TRP A 67 18.33 -10.76 0.95
CA TRP A 67 17.69 -9.49 0.63
C TRP A 67 18.10 -8.95 -0.74
N GLU A 68 19.41 -8.92 -1.03
CA GLU A 68 19.91 -8.46 -2.32
C GLU A 68 19.35 -9.30 -3.46
N ASN A 69 19.28 -10.61 -3.30
CA ASN A 69 18.66 -11.51 -4.27
C ASN A 69 17.16 -11.19 -4.47
N MET A 70 16.41 -10.93 -3.40
CA MET A 70 15.01 -10.52 -3.49
C MET A 70 14.86 -9.18 -4.24
N VAL A 71 15.76 -8.22 -4.02
CA VAL A 71 15.77 -6.94 -4.76
C VAL A 71 16.02 -7.17 -6.25
N GLU A 72 16.91 -8.10 -6.62
CA GLU A 72 17.11 -8.48 -8.02
C GLU A 72 15.91 -9.23 -8.62
N THR A 73 15.22 -10.07 -7.84
CA THR A 73 13.96 -10.71 -8.28
C THR A 73 12.89 -9.64 -8.55
N TRP A 74 12.71 -8.67 -7.66
CA TRP A 74 11.79 -7.56 -7.86
C TRP A 74 12.16 -6.73 -9.10
N TRP A 75 13.44 -6.41 -9.29
CA TRP A 75 13.88 -5.67 -10.46
C TRP A 75 13.55 -6.40 -11.77
N LYS A 76 13.73 -7.73 -11.81
CA LYS A 76 13.33 -8.57 -12.96
C LYS A 76 11.82 -8.50 -13.21
N HIS A 77 11.02 -8.63 -12.15
CA HIS A 77 9.56 -8.53 -12.24
C HIS A 77 9.12 -7.19 -12.84
N GLU A 78 9.66 -6.07 -12.36
CA GLU A 78 9.34 -4.74 -12.90
C GLU A 78 9.84 -4.59 -14.34
N LYS A 79 11.03 -5.13 -14.66
CA LYS A 79 11.59 -5.08 -16.01
C LYS A 79 10.73 -5.82 -17.03
N LEU A 80 10.15 -6.97 -16.67
CA LEU A 80 9.21 -7.71 -17.55
C LEU A 80 7.97 -6.86 -17.88
N ALA A 81 7.53 -6.03 -16.93
CA ALA A 81 6.47 -5.05 -17.13
C ALA A 81 6.96 -3.72 -17.72
N SER A 82 8.18 -3.66 -18.26
CA SER A 82 8.81 -2.44 -18.81
C SER A 82 8.87 -1.27 -17.82
N PHE A 83 8.91 -1.57 -16.51
CA PHE A 83 8.79 -0.60 -15.41
C PHE A 83 7.51 0.23 -15.46
N GLU A 84 6.47 -0.29 -16.11
CA GLU A 84 5.12 0.25 -16.12
C GLU A 84 4.30 -0.39 -14.98
N GLY A 85 3.44 0.40 -14.35
CA GLY A 85 2.57 -0.06 -13.28
C GLY A 85 1.14 -0.33 -13.78
N PRO A 86 0.38 -1.24 -13.14
CA PRO A 86 -1.02 -1.37 -13.44
C PRO A 86 -1.73 -0.07 -13.00
N ALA A 87 -2.89 0.19 -13.59
CA ALA A 87 -3.75 1.30 -13.16
C ALA A 87 -4.13 1.24 -11.66
N LYS A 88 -3.97 0.07 -11.01
CA LYS A 88 -4.27 -0.19 -9.60
C LYS A 88 -3.05 -0.83 -8.92
N GLY A 89 -2.65 -0.31 -7.76
CA GLY A 89 -1.58 -0.89 -6.93
C GLY A 89 -2.07 -1.93 -5.93
N LEU A 90 -1.19 -2.30 -4.99
CA LEU A 90 -1.52 -3.21 -3.88
C LEU A 90 -2.73 -2.70 -3.09
N LEU A 91 -3.53 -3.63 -2.56
CA LEU A 91 -4.65 -3.30 -1.69
C LEU A 91 -4.17 -2.43 -0.50
N PRO A 92 -4.90 -1.36 -0.16
CA PRO A 92 -4.55 -0.50 0.97
C PRO A 92 -4.91 -1.12 2.33
N SER A 93 -5.64 -2.24 2.34
CA SER A 93 -6.09 -2.92 3.56
C SER A 93 -4.92 -3.26 4.46
N ARG A 94 -5.02 -2.90 5.75
CA ARG A 94 -4.05 -3.20 6.82
C ARG A 94 -2.62 -2.65 6.60
N ARG A 95 -2.41 -1.81 5.58
CA ARG A 95 -1.12 -1.18 5.30
C ARG A 95 -0.63 -0.38 6.51
N PRO A 96 0.65 -0.54 6.93
CA PRO A 96 1.22 0.27 8.00
C PRO A 96 1.07 1.77 7.71
N ALA A 97 0.69 2.56 8.73
CA ALA A 97 0.40 3.99 8.56
C ALA A 97 1.60 4.77 8.00
N GLN A 98 2.82 4.36 8.37
CA GLN A 98 4.08 4.91 7.86
C GLN A 98 4.16 4.80 6.33
N VAL A 99 3.74 3.68 5.75
CA VAL A 99 3.73 3.48 4.29
C VAL A 99 2.70 4.40 3.65
N THR A 100 1.51 4.52 4.25
CA THR A 100 0.46 5.45 3.77
C THR A 100 0.95 6.90 3.75
N THR A 101 1.58 7.35 4.84
CA THR A 101 2.15 8.70 4.93
C THR A 101 3.25 8.92 3.89
N TRP A 102 4.19 7.98 3.76
CA TRP A 102 5.29 8.07 2.80
C TRP A 102 4.79 8.12 1.34
N ILE A 103 3.81 7.29 0.97
CA ILE A 103 3.16 7.35 -0.34
C ILE A 103 2.47 8.70 -0.56
N GLY A 104 1.76 9.22 0.45
CA GLY A 104 1.08 10.51 0.41
C GLY A 104 2.02 11.71 0.24
N GLN A 105 3.26 11.57 0.70
CA GLN A 105 4.35 12.55 0.52
C GLN A 105 5.08 12.39 -0.82
N GLY A 106 4.53 11.61 -1.76
CA GLY A 106 5.14 11.41 -3.08
C GLY A 106 6.36 10.50 -3.06
N ARG A 107 6.63 9.81 -1.94
CA ARG A 107 7.84 9.01 -1.70
C ARG A 107 9.13 9.85 -1.72
N GLU A 108 9.00 11.15 -1.48
CA GLU A 108 10.13 12.07 -1.38
C GLU A 108 10.75 12.01 0.03
N GLY A 109 12.08 12.20 0.11
CA GLY A 109 12.82 12.22 1.37
C GLY A 109 13.37 10.86 1.80
N GLU A 110 14.25 10.89 2.81
CA GLU A 110 14.81 9.67 3.39
C GLU A 110 13.69 8.93 4.15
N PRO A 111 13.33 7.71 3.72
CA PRO A 111 12.20 7.00 4.29
C PRO A 111 12.69 6.32 5.56
N ASN A 112 12.90 7.06 6.64
CA ASN A 112 13.22 6.45 7.93
C ASN A 112 12.21 6.88 8.98
N PRO A 113 10.97 6.36 8.92
CA PRO A 113 10.01 6.63 9.96
C PRO A 113 10.53 6.05 11.29
N PRO A 114 10.40 6.77 12.42
CA PRO A 114 10.81 6.23 13.70
C PRO A 114 9.96 5.01 14.04
N ILE A 115 10.59 3.83 14.13
CA ILE A 115 9.98 2.59 14.61
C ILE A 115 10.44 2.37 16.03
N VAL A 116 9.53 2.63 16.97
CA VAL A 116 9.81 2.51 18.42
C VAL A 116 9.76 1.05 18.88
N ASP A 117 8.83 0.26 18.32
CA ASP A 117 8.64 -1.15 18.66
C ASP A 117 8.69 -2.00 17.38
N ALA A 118 9.83 -2.65 17.16
CA ALA A 118 10.06 -3.51 16.01
C ALA A 118 9.15 -4.74 16.01
N TYR A 119 8.71 -5.26 17.16
CA TYR A 119 7.85 -6.44 17.26
C TYR A 119 6.40 -6.11 16.93
N ALA A 120 5.88 -4.97 17.42
CA ALA A 120 4.58 -4.46 17.01
C ALA A 120 4.56 -4.11 15.51
N PHE A 121 5.66 -3.55 15.00
CA PHE A 121 5.82 -3.26 13.58
C PHE A 121 5.82 -4.54 12.74
N ALA A 122 6.57 -5.57 13.15
CA ALA A 122 6.56 -6.90 12.53
C ALA A 122 5.14 -7.49 12.42
N SER A 123 4.37 -7.40 13.51
CA SER A 123 2.99 -7.90 13.55
C SER A 123 2.09 -7.17 12.56
N THR A 124 2.26 -5.85 12.44
CA THR A 124 1.53 -5.02 11.48
C THR A 124 1.94 -5.36 10.05
N TRP A 125 3.24 -5.56 9.80
CA TRP A 125 3.75 -5.97 8.50
C TRP A 125 3.19 -7.32 8.06
N TRP A 126 3.23 -8.35 8.91
CA TRP A 126 2.64 -9.67 8.60
C TRP A 126 1.13 -9.57 8.36
N SER A 127 0.41 -8.77 9.17
CA SER A 127 -1.03 -8.56 8.96
C SER A 127 -1.34 -7.96 7.58
N TRP A 128 -0.50 -7.02 7.13
CA TRP A 128 -0.60 -6.42 5.80
C TRP A 128 -0.23 -7.41 4.70
N TRP A 129 0.94 -8.04 4.79
CA TRP A 129 1.44 -9.00 3.80
C TRP A 129 0.43 -10.11 3.55
N CYS A 130 -0.08 -10.72 4.61
CA CYS A 130 -1.06 -11.78 4.48
C CYS A 130 -2.39 -11.28 3.86
N ALA A 131 -2.75 -10.01 4.05
CA ALA A 131 -4.00 -9.44 3.53
C ALA A 131 -3.93 -8.99 2.07
N ILE A 132 -2.74 -8.72 1.55
CA ILE A 132 -2.57 -8.40 0.12
C ILE A 132 -2.37 -9.65 -0.74
N ASN A 133 -1.94 -10.77 -0.14
CA ASN A 133 -1.78 -12.04 -0.83
C ASN A 133 -3.12 -12.67 -1.24
N PRO A 134 -3.12 -13.50 -2.31
CA PRO A 134 -4.33 -14.08 -2.86
C PRO A 134 -4.89 -15.20 -1.96
N GLU A 135 -6.19 -15.48 -2.09
CA GLU A 135 -6.90 -16.46 -1.25
C GLU A 135 -6.36 -17.89 -1.38
N TRP A 136 -5.83 -18.26 -2.56
CA TRP A 136 -5.24 -19.58 -2.76
C TRP A 136 -3.96 -19.79 -1.96
N GLN A 137 -3.27 -18.72 -1.56
CA GLN A 137 -2.07 -18.82 -0.74
C GLN A 137 -2.49 -19.00 0.72
N LYS A 138 -2.37 -20.23 1.21
CA LYS A 138 -2.79 -20.59 2.56
C LYS A 138 -1.91 -19.89 3.60
N ARG A 139 -2.49 -19.62 4.76
CA ARG A 139 -1.76 -19.08 5.92
C ARG A 139 -1.43 -20.21 6.89
N VAL A 140 -0.22 -20.21 7.43
CA VAL A 140 0.21 -21.08 8.53
C VAL A 140 0.62 -20.19 9.70
N GLY A 141 -0.29 -20.05 10.67
CA GLY A 141 -0.13 -19.08 11.75
C GLY A 141 -0.13 -17.64 11.22
N PHE A 142 0.97 -16.92 11.43
CA PHE A 142 1.14 -15.55 10.97
C PHE A 142 1.87 -15.42 9.62
N ARG A 143 2.26 -16.54 9.00
CA ARG A 143 3.05 -16.60 7.77
C ARG A 143 2.24 -17.14 6.60
N MET A 144 2.74 -16.93 5.39
CA MET A 144 2.17 -17.56 4.20
C MET A 144 2.82 -18.92 3.96
N GLU A 145 2.03 -19.88 3.49
CA GLU A 145 2.56 -21.13 2.98
C GLU A 145 3.25 -20.85 1.64
N ARG A 146 4.51 -21.28 1.50
CA ARG A 146 5.30 -21.19 0.26
C ARG A 146 5.03 -22.39 -0.65
N SER A 147 3.75 -22.67 -0.87
CA SER A 147 3.27 -23.78 -1.68
C SER A 147 1.98 -23.39 -2.40
N GLY A 148 1.58 -24.21 -3.37
CA GLY A 148 0.37 -23.98 -4.15
C GLY A 148 0.58 -23.06 -5.35
N GLU A 149 -0.46 -22.98 -6.17
CA GLU A 149 -0.46 -22.22 -7.41
C GLU A 149 -1.83 -21.57 -7.61
N GLY A 150 -1.84 -20.36 -8.16
CA GLY A 150 -3.05 -19.67 -8.54
C GLY A 150 -2.75 -18.32 -9.17
N ASP A 151 -3.79 -17.53 -9.43
CA ASP A 151 -3.65 -16.16 -9.92
C ASP A 151 -3.19 -15.24 -8.78
N TRP A 152 -2.05 -14.58 -8.97
CA TRP A 152 -1.51 -13.63 -8.00
C TRP A 152 -2.36 -12.36 -7.83
N GLY A 153 -3.24 -12.08 -8.80
CA GLY A 153 -4.20 -10.99 -8.74
C GLY A 153 -3.53 -9.65 -8.42
N SER A 154 -4.07 -8.92 -7.43
CA SER A 154 -3.52 -7.62 -7.01
C SER A 154 -2.14 -7.69 -6.38
N THR A 155 -1.68 -8.86 -5.93
CA THR A 155 -0.34 -9.03 -5.34
C THR A 155 0.73 -8.85 -6.40
N GLY A 156 0.49 -9.31 -7.63
CA GLY A 156 1.39 -9.13 -8.78
C GLY A 156 1.38 -7.74 -9.39
N ALA A 157 0.96 -6.72 -8.64
CA ALA A 157 0.96 -5.34 -9.11
C ALA A 157 2.41 -4.83 -9.28
N THR A 158 2.71 -4.35 -10.48
CA THR A 158 3.98 -3.69 -10.84
C THR A 158 3.91 -2.19 -10.52
N GLY A 159 4.99 -1.46 -10.81
CA GLY A 159 5.04 -0.01 -10.67
C GLY A 159 5.23 0.49 -9.24
N PRO A 160 5.21 1.82 -9.03
CA PRO A 160 5.54 2.43 -7.75
C PRO A 160 4.53 2.12 -6.62
N ASN A 161 3.37 1.56 -6.96
CA ASN A 161 2.36 1.13 -5.99
C ASN A 161 2.37 -0.39 -5.71
N GLY A 162 3.31 -1.11 -6.31
CA GLY A 162 3.51 -2.55 -6.18
C GLY A 162 4.42 -2.95 -5.02
N PHE A 163 5.23 -3.98 -5.25
CA PHE A 163 6.16 -4.57 -4.27
C PHE A 163 7.16 -3.60 -3.65
N LEU A 164 7.51 -2.51 -4.33
CA LEU A 164 8.39 -1.49 -3.78
C LEU A 164 7.91 -1.01 -2.39
N ASN A 165 6.60 -0.86 -2.20
CA ASN A 165 6.04 -0.45 -0.91
C ASN A 165 6.26 -1.50 0.19
N VAL A 166 6.15 -2.79 -0.16
CA VAL A 166 6.33 -3.91 0.79
C VAL A 166 7.79 -3.99 1.20
N MET A 167 8.70 -3.87 0.23
CA MET A 167 10.14 -3.95 0.46
C MET A 167 10.65 -2.73 1.24
N ILE A 168 10.23 -1.52 0.92
CA ILE A 168 10.61 -0.33 1.72
C ILE A 168 10.14 -0.49 3.18
N CYS A 169 8.93 -1.04 3.39
CA CYS A 169 8.44 -1.33 4.72
C CYS A 169 9.28 -2.40 5.45
N LEU A 170 9.77 -3.42 4.74
CA LEU A 170 10.70 -4.42 5.28
C LEU A 170 12.06 -3.82 5.64
N ARG A 171 12.56 -2.86 4.84
CA ARG A 171 13.79 -2.14 5.16
C ARG A 171 13.66 -1.37 6.47
N TRP A 172 12.55 -0.64 6.66
CA TRP A 172 12.31 0.05 7.94
C TRP A 172 12.30 -0.90 9.11
N TRP A 173 11.65 -2.06 8.95
CA TRP A 173 11.67 -3.08 9.98
C TRP A 173 13.10 -3.57 10.25
N ARG A 174 13.90 -3.84 9.21
CA ARG A 174 15.31 -4.25 9.35
C ARG A 174 16.13 -3.24 10.15
N ASP A 175 15.98 -1.95 9.82
CA ASP A 175 16.71 -0.85 10.44
C ASP A 175 16.34 -0.68 11.93
N ALA A 176 15.12 -1.08 12.31
CA ALA A 176 14.64 -1.08 13.68
C ALA A 176 15.11 -2.30 14.52
N LEU A 177 15.64 -3.35 13.87
CA LEU A 177 16.13 -4.55 14.54
C LEU A 177 17.60 -4.40 14.94
N ARG A 178 17.93 -4.87 16.15
CA ARG A 178 19.32 -5.02 16.60
C ARG A 178 19.90 -6.33 16.08
N ASP A 179 19.45 -7.46 16.64
CA ASP A 179 20.08 -8.78 16.40
C ASP A 179 19.10 -9.90 16.00
N ASP A 180 17.84 -9.90 16.45
CA ASP A 180 16.89 -10.97 16.09
C ASP A 180 16.27 -10.75 14.70
N LEU A 181 16.94 -11.30 13.69
CA LEU A 181 16.51 -11.20 12.29
C LEU A 181 15.55 -12.29 11.86
N ARG A 182 15.26 -13.31 12.69
CA ARG A 182 14.51 -14.50 12.25
C ARG A 182 13.15 -14.18 11.62
N GLY A 183 12.40 -13.27 12.25
CA GLY A 183 11.10 -12.86 11.71
C GLY A 183 11.22 -12.10 10.39
N TRP A 184 12.29 -11.32 10.24
CA TRP A 184 12.57 -10.53 9.05
C TRP A 184 13.08 -11.42 7.91
N ASP A 185 13.99 -12.35 8.18
CA ASP A 185 14.51 -13.31 7.20
C ASP A 185 13.39 -14.15 6.58
N GLU A 186 12.42 -14.58 7.40
CA GLU A 186 11.23 -15.29 6.93
C GLU A 186 10.33 -14.41 6.05
N ALA A 187 10.21 -13.13 6.39
CA ALA A 187 9.46 -12.19 5.58
C ALA A 187 10.12 -11.93 4.22
N VAL A 188 11.46 -11.81 4.20
CA VAL A 188 12.25 -11.73 2.96
C VAL A 188 12.07 -12.99 2.12
N ALA A 189 12.12 -14.18 2.74
CA ALA A 189 11.92 -15.44 2.04
C ALA A 189 10.50 -15.58 1.46
N ASP A 190 9.47 -15.13 2.18
CA ASP A 190 8.08 -15.15 1.70
C ASP A 190 7.86 -14.19 0.52
N VAL A 191 8.42 -12.97 0.59
CA VAL A 191 8.30 -11.98 -0.49
C VAL A 191 9.09 -12.43 -1.74
N ASP A 192 10.30 -12.94 -1.58
CA ASP A 192 11.09 -13.47 -2.69
C ASP A 192 10.41 -14.68 -3.35
N TRP A 193 9.81 -15.58 -2.55
CA TRP A 193 9.04 -16.70 -3.08
C TRP A 193 7.85 -16.22 -3.93
N ALA A 194 7.10 -15.22 -3.43
CA ALA A 194 5.98 -14.64 -4.17
C ALA A 194 6.44 -13.99 -5.48
N LEU A 195 7.49 -13.16 -5.43
CA LEU A 195 8.07 -12.53 -6.61
C LEU A 195 8.53 -13.56 -7.65
N LYS A 196 9.20 -14.64 -7.23
CA LYS A 196 9.60 -15.74 -8.13
C LYS A 196 8.39 -16.43 -8.74
N GLY A 197 7.36 -16.72 -7.96
CA GLY A 197 6.12 -17.32 -8.45
C GLY A 197 5.34 -16.42 -9.41
N ILE A 198 5.48 -15.10 -9.30
CA ILE A 198 4.91 -14.13 -10.26
C ILE A 198 5.76 -14.09 -11.53
N THR A 199 7.08 -14.04 -11.39
CA THR A 199 8.05 -13.86 -12.49
C THR A 199 8.21 -15.12 -13.35
N SER A 200 7.89 -16.31 -12.83
CA SER A 200 8.08 -17.59 -13.53
C SER A 200 6.92 -17.99 -14.45
N LYS A 201 5.89 -17.13 -14.60
CA LYS A 201 4.69 -17.42 -15.40
C LYS A 201 4.69 -16.84 -16.82
N ASP A 202 5.81 -16.26 -17.24
CA ASP A 202 6.08 -15.81 -18.63
C ASP A 202 7.03 -16.77 -19.34
#